data_AF-A0A6B3EPU9-F1
#
_entry.id   AF-A0A6B3EPU9-F1
#
_cell.length_a   1.000
_cell.length_b   1.000
_cell.length_c   1.000
_cell.angle_alpha   90.00
_cell.angle_beta   90.00
_cell.angle_gamma   90.00
#
_symmetry.space_group_name_H-M   'P 1'
#
loop_
_entity.id
_entity.type
_entity.pdbx_description
1 polymer ?
#
loop_
_entity_poly.entity_id
_entity_poly.type
_entity_poly.pdbx_seq_one_letter_code
_entity_poly.pdbx_strand_id
1 'polypeptide(L)'
;ATMGESKISVFRHLYGEEERAQRANTAFEEAYARLVGGGSVTEVPGARASVERLRAEGRTVVLTTGFARPTQDLLLDALGWQDLADLTLCPADAGGRGRPYPDLVLAALLRTHAVDSVARVAVAGDTAYDMRQGIR
;
A
#
# COMPACT_ATOMS: atom_id res chain seq x y z
N ALA A 1 11.94 -8.25 12.34
CA ALA A 1 10.71 -8.57 11.60
C ALA A 1 10.50 -7.50 10.55
N THR A 2 10.42 -7.84 9.26
CA THR A 2 10.35 -6.90 8.11
C THR A 2 9.00 -6.93 7.37
N MET A 3 8.01 -7.63 7.95
CA MET A 3 6.68 -7.78 7.37
C MET A 3 5.95 -6.43 7.34
N GLY A 4 5.51 -6.01 6.15
CA GLY A 4 4.87 -4.71 5.91
C GLY A 4 5.80 -3.60 5.38
N GLU A 5 7.12 -3.83 5.34
CA GLU A 5 8.07 -2.89 4.72
C GLU A 5 8.05 -2.93 3.19
N SER A 6 8.63 -1.89 2.57
CA SER A 6 8.94 -1.94 1.14
C SER A 6 9.93 -3.06 0.84
N LYS A 7 9.77 -3.70 -0.32
CA LYS A 7 10.56 -4.88 -0.69
C LYS A 7 12.05 -4.58 -0.79
N ILE A 8 12.41 -3.40 -1.27
CA ILE A 8 13.81 -2.96 -1.26
C ILE A 8 14.38 -2.84 0.16
N SER A 9 13.59 -2.40 1.15
CA SER A 9 14.03 -2.37 2.56
C SER A 9 14.31 -3.78 3.07
N VAL A 10 13.42 -4.73 2.75
CA VAL A 10 13.61 -6.14 3.09
C VAL A 10 14.87 -6.71 2.44
N PHE A 11 15.09 -6.47 1.15
CA PHE A 11 16.27 -7.00 0.46
C PHE A 11 17.58 -6.35 0.92
N ARG A 12 17.57 -5.05 1.25
CA ARG A 12 18.73 -4.39 1.90
C ARG A 12 19.05 -5.03 3.24
N HIS A 13 18.04 -5.33 4.04
CA HIS A 13 18.22 -6.03 5.32
C HIS A 13 18.77 -7.45 5.14
N LEU A 14 18.30 -8.18 4.12
CA LEU A 14 18.72 -9.57 3.88
C LEU A 14 20.12 -9.68 3.29
N TYR A 15 20.51 -8.79 2.36
CA TYR A 15 21.75 -8.92 1.61
C TYR A 15 22.88 -8.01 2.09
N GLY A 16 22.58 -6.87 2.73
CA GLY A 16 23.58 -5.88 3.16
C GLY A 16 24.32 -5.15 2.01
N GLU A 17 24.30 -5.69 0.80
CA GLU A 17 24.89 -5.12 -0.42
C GLU A 17 23.81 -4.47 -1.30
N GLU A 18 23.97 -3.18 -1.59
CA GLU A 18 22.97 -2.39 -2.33
C GLU A 18 22.67 -2.97 -3.71
N GLU A 19 23.69 -3.29 -4.51
CA GLU A 19 23.45 -3.85 -5.85
C GLU A 19 22.69 -5.17 -5.82
N ARG A 20 23.00 -6.03 -4.85
CA ARG A 20 22.34 -7.33 -4.70
C ARG A 20 20.90 -7.16 -4.26
N ALA A 21 20.64 -6.20 -3.36
CA ALA A 21 19.29 -5.85 -2.95
C ALA A 21 18.46 -5.29 -4.12
N GLN A 22 19.04 -4.44 -4.97
CA GLN A 22 18.38 -3.90 -6.16
C GLN A 22 18.05 -5.02 -7.16
N ARG A 23 19.01 -5.90 -7.47
CA ARG A 23 18.77 -7.05 -8.36
C ARG A 23 17.66 -7.95 -7.84
N ALA A 24 17.62 -8.22 -6.53
CA ALA A 24 16.56 -9.00 -5.92
C ALA A 24 15.20 -8.30 -5.97
N ASN A 25 15.17 -6.98 -5.79
CA ASN A 25 13.95 -6.19 -5.90
C ASN A 25 13.39 -6.23 -7.33
N THR A 26 14.23 -6.03 -8.35
CA THR A 26 13.83 -6.15 -9.75
C THR A 26 13.29 -7.54 -10.08
N ALA A 27 14.01 -8.60 -9.69
CA ALA A 27 13.56 -9.97 -9.92
C ALA A 27 12.23 -10.28 -9.22
N PHE A 28 12.02 -9.73 -8.02
CA PHE A 28 10.75 -9.82 -7.30
C PHE A 28 9.62 -9.13 -8.06
N GLU A 29 9.83 -7.89 -8.50
CA GLU A 29 8.83 -7.11 -9.24
C GLU A 29 8.43 -7.80 -10.56
N GLU A 30 9.40 -8.32 -11.31
CA GLU A 30 9.15 -9.09 -12.53
C GLU A 30 8.37 -10.38 -12.27
N ALA A 31 8.73 -11.14 -11.24
CA ALA A 31 8.03 -12.36 -10.89
C ALA A 31 6.59 -12.08 -10.46
N TYR A 32 6.39 -11.02 -9.67
CA TYR A 32 5.07 -10.60 -9.22
C TYR A 32 4.21 -10.16 -10.41
N ALA A 33 4.75 -9.32 -11.31
CA ALA A 33 4.04 -8.87 -12.51
C ALA A 33 3.57 -10.05 -13.38
N ARG A 34 4.41 -11.08 -13.57
CA ARG A 34 4.02 -12.30 -14.28
C ARG A 34 2.86 -13.04 -13.61
N LEU A 35 2.89 -13.18 -12.28
CA LEU A 35 1.83 -13.87 -11.53
C LEU A 35 0.49 -13.12 -11.61
N VAL A 36 0.53 -11.79 -11.46
CA VAL A 36 -0.68 -10.97 -11.56
C VAL A 36 -1.23 -10.99 -13.00
N GLY A 37 -0.36 -10.82 -14.01
CA GLY A 37 -0.77 -10.93 -15.42
C GLY A 37 -1.31 -12.32 -15.80
N GLY A 38 -0.92 -13.36 -15.07
CA GLY A 38 -1.46 -14.72 -15.20
C GLY A 38 -2.80 -14.96 -14.47
N GLY A 39 -3.42 -13.92 -13.91
CA GLY A 39 -4.71 -14.04 -13.21
C GLY A 39 -4.63 -14.65 -11.81
N SER A 40 -3.46 -14.64 -11.18
CA SER A 40 -3.26 -15.24 -9.84
C SER A 40 -3.72 -14.34 -8.68
N VAL A 41 -4.44 -13.25 -8.98
CA VAL A 41 -4.88 -12.25 -8.00
C VAL A 41 -6.39 -12.24 -7.92
N THR A 42 -6.90 -12.42 -6.71
CA THR A 42 -8.32 -12.31 -6.39
C THR A 42 -8.49 -11.43 -5.15
N GLU A 43 -9.63 -10.74 -5.08
CA GLU A 43 -9.96 -9.98 -3.88
C GLU A 43 -10.24 -10.90 -2.69
N VAL A 44 -9.95 -10.41 -1.49
CA VAL A 44 -10.44 -11.03 -0.26
C VAL A 44 -11.98 -10.91 -0.26
N PRO A 45 -12.73 -11.98 0.05
CA PRO A 45 -14.19 -11.94 0.08
C PRO A 45 -14.73 -10.78 0.91
N GLY A 46 -15.56 -9.93 0.30
CA GLY A 46 -16.17 -8.77 0.95
C GLY A 46 -15.30 -7.51 1.00
N ALA A 47 -14.08 -7.52 0.48
CA ALA A 47 -13.20 -6.35 0.51
C ALA A 47 -13.76 -5.18 -0.33
N ARG A 48 -14.11 -5.43 -1.61
CA ARG A 48 -14.75 -4.41 -2.47
C ARG A 48 -16.03 -3.86 -1.84
N ALA A 49 -16.96 -4.74 -1.46
CA ALA A 49 -18.23 -4.35 -0.85
C ALA A 49 -18.05 -3.51 0.43
N SER A 50 -17.00 -3.79 1.21
CA SER A 50 -16.69 -3.03 2.42
C SER A 50 -16.20 -1.63 2.10
N VAL A 51 -15.34 -1.45 1.08
CA VAL A 51 -14.90 -0.13 0.63
C VAL A 51 -16.06 0.67 0.04
N GLU A 52 -16.87 0.06 -0.82
CA GLU A 52 -18.05 0.69 -1.42
C GLU A 52 -19.04 1.16 -0.34
N ARG A 53 -19.29 0.33 0.69
CA ARG A 53 -20.15 0.70 1.82
C ARG A 53 -19.60 1.90 2.58
N LEU A 54 -18.31 1.92 2.91
CA LEU A 54 -17.69 3.04 3.62
C LEU A 54 -17.84 4.35 2.83
N ARG A 55 -17.64 4.30 1.50
CA ARG A 55 -17.83 5.46 0.62
C ARG A 55 -19.29 5.89 0.54
N ALA A 56 -20.22 4.94 0.45
CA ALA A 56 -21.66 5.22 0.46
C ALA A 56 -22.13 5.87 1.79
N GLU A 57 -21.45 5.59 2.90
CA GLU A 57 -21.65 6.23 4.20
C GLU A 57 -21.01 7.63 4.31
N GLY A 58 -20.42 8.14 3.22
CA GLY A 58 -19.79 9.47 3.16
C GLY A 58 -18.37 9.53 3.73
N ARG A 59 -17.70 8.38 3.91
CA ARG A 59 -16.31 8.33 4.35
C ARG A 59 -15.37 8.37 3.14
N THR A 60 -14.31 9.15 3.23
CA THR A 60 -13.20 9.07 2.28
C THR A 60 -12.36 7.83 2.57
N VAL A 61 -12.12 6.99 1.56
CA VAL A 61 -11.33 5.77 1.65
C VAL A 61 -10.06 5.92 0.82
N VAL A 62 -8.91 5.66 1.44
CA VAL A 62 -7.59 5.66 0.79
C VAL A 62 -6.95 4.29 0.91
N LEU A 63 -6.56 3.69 -0.22
CA LEU A 63 -5.82 2.43 -0.23
C LEU A 63 -4.31 2.73 -0.21
N THR A 64 -3.60 2.15 0.76
CA THR A 64 -2.15 2.29 0.86
C THR A 64 -1.47 0.94 0.67
N THR A 65 -0.21 0.94 0.22
CA THR A 65 0.60 -0.28 0.13
C THR A 65 2.07 0.00 0.42
N GLY A 66 2.82 -1.06 0.75
CA GLY A 66 4.29 -1.05 0.78
C GLY A 66 4.95 -1.38 -0.56
N PHE A 67 4.17 -1.80 -1.57
CA PHE A 67 4.66 -2.04 -2.93
C PHE A 67 5.10 -0.76 -3.64
N ALA A 68 5.94 -0.90 -4.67
CA ALA A 68 6.27 0.18 -5.58
C ALA A 68 5.06 0.52 -6.48
N ARG A 69 5.09 1.73 -7.05
CA ARG A 69 4.05 2.28 -7.95
C ARG A 69 3.63 1.30 -9.05
N PRO A 70 4.54 0.70 -9.85
CA PRO A 70 4.15 -0.22 -10.91
C PRO A 70 3.39 -1.46 -10.41
N THR A 71 3.82 -2.02 -9.28
CA THR A 71 3.15 -3.19 -8.68
C THR A 71 1.79 -2.84 -8.09
N GLN A 72 1.63 -1.64 -7.49
CA GLN A 72 0.32 -1.18 -7.04
C GLN A 72 -0.65 -1.06 -8.22
N ASP A 73 -0.24 -0.39 -9.30
CA ASP A 73 -1.11 -0.13 -10.45
C ASP A 73 -1.56 -1.44 -11.09
N LEU A 74 -0.63 -2.37 -11.27
CA LEU A 74 -0.90 -3.69 -11.84
C LEU A 74 -1.90 -4.49 -10.98
N LEU A 75 -1.81 -4.41 -9.65
CA LEU A 75 -2.79 -5.03 -8.75
C LEU A 75 -4.17 -4.39 -8.84
N LEU A 76 -4.24 -3.06 -8.90
CA LEU A 76 -5.50 -2.33 -9.04
C LEU A 76 -6.17 -2.67 -10.37
N ASP A 77 -5.39 -2.75 -11.45
CA ASP A 77 -5.88 -3.13 -12.78
C ASP A 77 -6.42 -4.55 -12.82
N ALA A 78 -5.67 -5.50 -12.28
CA ALA A 78 -6.09 -6.91 -12.24
C ALA A 78 -7.37 -7.13 -11.42
N LEU A 79 -7.59 -6.33 -10.38
CA LEU A 79 -8.79 -6.40 -9.54
C LEU A 79 -9.96 -5.56 -10.09
N GLY A 80 -9.72 -4.65 -11.03
CA GLY A 80 -10.70 -3.63 -11.46
C GLY A 80 -11.03 -2.64 -10.33
N TRP A 81 -10.01 -2.18 -9.60
CA TRP A 81 -10.12 -1.34 -8.40
C TRP A 81 -9.64 0.10 -8.60
N GLN A 82 -9.43 0.54 -9.84
CA GLN A 82 -8.90 1.87 -10.17
C GLN A 82 -9.78 3.00 -9.59
N ASP A 83 -11.10 2.81 -9.59
CA ASP A 83 -12.08 3.79 -9.08
C ASP A 83 -12.71 3.36 -7.74
N LEU A 84 -12.20 2.30 -7.11
CA LEU A 84 -12.80 1.74 -5.90
C LEU A 84 -12.65 2.68 -4.69
N ALA A 85 -11.51 3.38 -4.59
CA ALA A 85 -11.16 4.26 -3.49
C ALA A 85 -10.91 5.70 -3.98
N ASP A 86 -11.00 6.67 -3.07
CA ASP A 86 -10.85 8.10 -3.43
C ASP A 86 -9.38 8.49 -3.69
N LEU A 87 -8.44 7.71 -3.17
CA LEU A 87 -7.02 7.84 -3.43
C LEU A 87 -6.29 6.51 -3.23
N THR A 88 -5.22 6.30 -3.98
CA THR A 88 -4.28 5.20 -3.78
C THR A 88 -2.87 5.76 -3.56
N LEU A 89 -2.13 5.19 -2.60
CA LEU A 89 -0.80 5.67 -2.24
C LEU A 89 0.19 4.52 -2.09
N CYS A 90 1.42 4.75 -2.54
CA CYS A 90 2.57 3.90 -2.32
C CYS A 90 3.72 4.74 -1.74
N PRO A 91 4.84 4.15 -1.29
CA PRO A 91 5.91 4.90 -0.65
C PRO A 91 6.46 6.06 -1.50
N ALA A 92 6.45 5.92 -2.84
CA ALA A 92 6.88 6.99 -3.74
C ALA A 92 6.03 8.27 -3.64
N ASP A 93 4.76 8.17 -3.24
CA ASP A 93 3.86 9.32 -3.08
C ASP A 93 4.06 10.05 -1.74
N ALA A 94 4.88 9.52 -0.85
CA ALA A 94 5.11 10.02 0.50
C ALA A 94 6.61 10.16 0.82
N GLY A 95 7.40 10.66 -0.15
CA GLY A 95 8.83 10.91 0.04
C GLY A 95 9.69 9.64 0.16
N GLY A 96 9.19 8.50 -0.31
CA GLY A 96 9.88 7.21 -0.32
C GLY A 96 9.72 6.39 0.96
N ARG A 97 9.12 6.94 2.02
CA ARG A 97 8.93 6.24 3.30
C ARG A 97 7.58 5.51 3.30
N GLY A 98 7.66 4.19 3.44
CA GLY A 98 6.49 3.33 3.64
C GLY A 98 6.24 3.03 5.11
N ARG A 99 5.41 2.02 5.38
CA ARG A 99 5.17 1.50 6.74
C ARG A 99 6.50 1.05 7.36
N PRO A 100 6.75 1.29 8.67
CA PRO A 100 5.78 1.67 9.69
C PRO A 100 5.77 3.18 10.00
N TYR A 101 6.27 4.01 9.09
CA TYR A 101 6.26 5.46 9.24
C TYR A 101 4.86 6.02 8.90
N PRO A 102 4.45 7.16 9.50
CA PRO A 102 3.10 7.72 9.32
C PRO A 102 2.92 8.43 7.97
N ASP A 103 3.97 8.55 7.16
CA ASP A 103 4.03 9.40 5.96
C ASP A 103 2.90 9.10 4.96
N LEU A 104 2.52 7.83 4.75
CA LEU A 104 1.38 7.46 3.89
C LEU A 104 0.03 7.94 4.45
N VAL A 105 -0.16 7.86 5.77
CA VAL A 105 -1.38 8.31 6.45
C VAL A 105 -1.46 9.84 6.43
N LEU A 106 -0.34 10.52 6.67
CA LEU A 106 -0.27 11.98 6.60
C LEU A 106 -0.45 12.49 5.16
N ALA A 107 0.14 11.81 4.18
CA ALA A 107 -0.08 12.12 2.77
C ALA A 107 -1.55 11.93 2.37
N ALA A 108 -2.22 10.88 2.86
CA ALA A 108 -3.65 10.66 2.64
C ALA A 108 -4.48 11.82 3.22
N LEU A 109 -4.21 12.21 4.47
CA LEU A 109 -4.89 13.33 5.13
C LEU A 109 -4.71 14.63 4.34
N LEU A 110 -3.47 14.97 4.00
CA LEU A 110 -3.12 16.22 3.33
C LEU A 110 -3.62 16.29 1.89
N ARG A 111 -3.68 15.18 1.16
CA ARG A 111 -4.14 15.17 -0.24
C ARG A 111 -5.65 15.11 -0.38
N THR A 112 -6.35 14.51 0.58
CA THR A 112 -7.81 14.40 0.54
C THR A 112 -8.52 15.57 1.21
N HIS A 113 -7.88 16.20 2.21
CA HIS A 113 -8.51 17.22 3.06
C HIS A 113 -9.85 16.77 3.67
N ALA A 114 -10.08 15.45 3.79
CA ALA A 114 -11.37 14.89 4.19
C ALA A 114 -11.71 15.17 5.66
N VAL A 115 -10.69 15.31 6.50
CA VAL A 115 -10.82 15.64 7.92
C VAL A 115 -9.76 16.65 8.33
N ASP A 116 -10.01 17.32 9.45
CA ASP A 116 -9.20 18.40 10.03
C ASP A 116 -8.21 17.92 11.10
N SER A 117 -8.23 16.63 11.45
CA SER A 117 -7.38 16.06 12.49
C SER A 117 -7.04 14.61 12.20
N VAL A 118 -5.77 14.25 12.45
CA VAL A 118 -5.27 12.86 12.42
C VAL A 118 -6.07 11.94 13.35
N ALA A 119 -6.64 12.46 14.43
CA ALA A 119 -7.47 11.69 15.36
C ALA A 119 -8.79 11.21 14.74
N ARG A 120 -9.18 11.76 13.58
CA ARG A 120 -10.36 11.33 12.81
C ARG A 120 -10.01 10.36 11.67
N VAL A 121 -8.77 9.89 11.61
CA VAL A 121 -8.32 8.89 10.64
C VAL A 121 -8.26 7.52 11.32
N ALA A 122 -8.85 6.51 10.67
CA ALA A 122 -8.73 5.12 11.07
C ALA A 122 -7.85 4.36 10.06
N VAL A 123 -6.93 3.54 10.57
CA VAL A 123 -6.07 2.68 9.76
C VAL A 123 -6.46 1.22 9.98
N ALA A 124 -6.70 0.51 8.88
CA ALA A 124 -6.93 -0.93 8.88
C ALA A 124 -5.89 -1.62 7.99
N GLY A 125 -5.35 -2.74 8.49
CA GLY A 125 -4.36 -3.55 7.77
C GLY A 125 -4.05 -4.83 8.55
N ASP A 126 -3.30 -5.72 7.92
CA ASP A 126 -3.07 -7.10 8.37
C ASP A 126 -1.69 -7.30 9.03
N THR A 127 -0.84 -6.26 9.07
CA THR A 127 0.49 -6.35 9.66
C THR A 127 0.64 -5.50 10.91
N ALA A 128 1.57 -5.86 11.80
CA ALA A 128 1.95 -5.01 12.92
C ALA A 128 2.45 -3.61 12.47
N TYR A 129 2.94 -3.51 11.23
CA TYR A 129 3.41 -2.26 10.65
C TYR A 129 2.23 -1.35 10.27
N ASP A 130 1.08 -1.92 9.94
CA ASP A 130 -0.17 -1.18 9.77
C ASP A 130 -0.65 -0.55 11.06
N MET A 131 -0.64 -1.33 12.14
CA MET A 131 -1.01 -0.82 13.46
C MET A 131 -0.04 0.28 13.90
N ARG A 132 1.27 0.07 13.66
CA ARG A 132 2.30 1.04 14.03
C ARG A 132 2.26 2.34 13.23
N GLN A 133 1.89 2.33 11.95
CA GLN A 133 1.73 3.58 11.19
C GLN A 133 0.48 4.36 11.65
N GLY A 134 -0.56 3.66 12.11
CA GLY A 134 -1.82 4.29 12.50
C GLY A 134 -1.80 4.96 13.88
N ILE A 135 -0.81 4.66 14.72
CA ILE A 135 -0.67 5.23 16.07
C ILE A 135 0.49 6.23 16.19
N ARG A 136 1.10 6.63 15.06
CA ARG A 136 2.28 7.49 15.01
C ARG A 136 1.99 8.89 14.52
#